data_AF-A0A949KI30-F1
#
_entry.id   AF-A0A949KI30-F1
#
_cell.length_a   1.000
_cell.length_b   1.000
_cell.length_c   1.000
_cell.angle_alpha   90.00
_cell.angle_beta   90.00
_cell.angle_gamma   90.00
#
_symmetry.space_group_name_H-M   'P 1'
#
loop_
_entity.id
_entity.type
_entity.pdbx_description
1 polymer ?
#
loop_
_entity_poly.entity_id
_entity_poly.type
_entity_poly.pdbx_seq_one_letter_code
_entity_poly.pdbx_strand_id
1 'polypeptide(L)'
;MTEAFDQTAKMGLKPMNTVLGGDLRLLPLIEKVFDPMHVPILNIGIRVAASAEVLVTVEEYDGSEWTVRDKMVAIPGETVWHHHLKFPDFRVGVENQSPTEEVSFSLGIKWMDRA
;
A
#
# COMPACT_ATOMS: atom_id res chain seq x y z
N MET A 1 -2.22 -22.75 -14.44
CA MET A 1 -2.21 -21.50 -13.64
C MET A 1 -3.22 -20.48 -14.21
N THR A 2 -4.33 -20.95 -14.80
CA THR A 2 -5.19 -20.15 -15.71
C THR A 2 -6.62 -20.03 -15.18
N GLU A 3 -6.99 -20.77 -14.13
CA GLU A 3 -8.38 -20.88 -13.66
C GLU A 3 -8.77 -19.81 -12.63
N ALA A 4 -7.83 -19.32 -11.82
CA ALA A 4 -8.12 -18.33 -10.78
C ALA A 4 -8.54 -16.96 -11.35
N PHE A 5 -7.99 -16.56 -12.51
CA PHE A 5 -8.36 -15.30 -13.16
C PHE A 5 -9.75 -15.35 -13.80
N ASP A 6 -10.16 -16.51 -14.35
CA ASP A 6 -11.46 -16.68 -15.03
C ASP A 6 -12.66 -16.67 -14.06
N GLN A 7 -12.45 -17.01 -12.78
CA GLN A 7 -13.49 -16.93 -11.75
C GLN A 7 -13.79 -15.50 -11.30
N THR A 8 -12.80 -14.60 -11.27
CA THR A 8 -13.01 -13.20 -10.85
C THR A 8 -13.91 -12.42 -11.83
N ALA A 9 -13.79 -12.70 -13.14
CA ALA A 9 -14.64 -12.12 -14.17
C ALA A 9 -16.10 -12.58 -14.06
N LYS A 10 -16.34 -13.85 -13.69
CA LYS A 10 -17.70 -14.40 -13.48
C LYS A 10 -18.42 -13.80 -12.25
N MET A 11 -17.65 -13.28 -11.29
CA MET A 11 -18.19 -12.59 -10.11
C MET A 11 -18.39 -11.08 -10.33
N GLY A 12 -18.14 -10.57 -11.56
CA GLY A 12 -18.22 -9.15 -11.85
C GLY A 12 -17.19 -8.33 -11.08
N LEU A 13 -16.00 -8.90 -10.82
CA LEU A 13 -14.92 -8.20 -10.12
C LEU A 13 -13.78 -7.88 -11.08
N LYS A 14 -13.26 -6.65 -10.99
CA LYS A 14 -12.12 -6.18 -11.78
C LYS A 14 -10.96 -5.80 -10.86
N PRO A 15 -9.72 -6.22 -11.17
CA PRO A 15 -8.56 -5.73 -10.45
C PRO A 15 -8.30 -4.27 -10.80
N MET A 16 -8.13 -3.46 -9.76
CA MET A 16 -7.73 -2.07 -9.84
C MET A 16 -6.30 -1.94 -9.31
N ASN A 17 -5.51 -1.09 -9.96
CA ASN A 17 -4.13 -0.82 -9.54
C ASN A 17 -3.90 0.69 -9.63
N THR A 18 -3.23 1.24 -8.63
CA THR A 18 -2.71 2.61 -8.67
C THR A 18 -1.25 2.63 -8.28
N VAL A 19 -0.48 3.50 -8.91
CA VAL A 19 0.90 3.79 -8.53
C VAL A 19 0.86 5.09 -7.77
N LEU A 20 1.19 5.04 -6.47
CA LEU A 20 1.23 6.22 -5.62
C LEU A 20 2.53 7.01 -5.80
N GLY A 21 3.58 6.35 -6.27
CA GLY A 21 4.78 7.02 -6.75
C GLY A 21 5.81 6.05 -7.34
N GLY A 22 6.51 6.51 -8.38
CA GLY A 22 7.69 5.88 -8.93
C GLY A 22 8.94 6.70 -8.59
N ASP A 23 10.02 6.03 -8.23
CA ASP A 23 11.34 6.61 -7.95
C ASP A 23 11.33 7.80 -6.97
N LEU A 24 10.54 7.66 -5.90
CA LEU A 24 10.50 8.63 -4.82
C LEU A 24 11.75 8.55 -3.95
N ARG A 25 12.07 9.65 -3.28
CA ARG A 25 13.19 9.75 -2.34
C ARG A 25 12.72 10.24 -0.98
N LEU A 26 13.18 9.59 0.08
CA LEU A 26 12.95 9.99 1.46
C LEU A 26 14.29 10.26 2.15
N LEU A 27 14.42 11.47 2.68
CA LEU A 27 15.53 11.83 3.56
C LEU A 27 15.49 10.98 4.85
N PRO A 28 16.62 10.87 5.58
CA PRO A 28 16.69 10.13 6.83
C PRO A 28 15.58 10.50 7.81
N LEU A 29 14.93 9.49 8.39
CA LEU A 29 13.89 9.64 9.42
C LEU A 29 12.66 10.47 9.01
N ILE A 30 12.44 10.67 7.70
CA ILE A 30 11.27 11.38 7.18
C ILE A 30 10.19 10.37 6.76
N GLU A 31 8.95 10.69 7.13
CA GLU A 31 7.74 10.03 6.66
C GLU A 31 7.08 10.81 5.53
N LYS A 32 6.56 10.08 4.54
CA LYS A 32 5.61 10.57 3.56
C LYS A 32 4.30 9.80 3.66
N VAL A 33 3.23 10.51 3.95
CA VAL A 33 1.85 10.01 3.87
C VAL A 33 1.26 10.38 2.51
N PHE A 34 0.61 9.42 1.86
CA PHE A 34 -0.05 9.60 0.57
C PHE A 34 -1.52 9.97 0.73
N ASP A 35 -2.13 10.49 -0.34
CA ASP A 35 -3.53 10.87 -0.33
C ASP A 35 -4.44 9.68 0.00
N PRO A 36 -5.53 9.91 0.75
CA PRO A 36 -6.53 8.89 1.03
C PRO A 36 -7.09 8.22 -0.24
N MET A 37 -7.37 6.93 -0.13
CA MET A 37 -8.08 6.15 -1.14
C MET A 37 -9.31 5.48 -0.53
N HIS A 38 -10.31 5.28 -1.39
CA HIS A 38 -11.54 4.55 -1.07
C HIS A 38 -11.57 3.24 -1.83
N VAL A 39 -11.83 2.12 -1.14
CA VAL A 39 -12.00 0.80 -1.77
C VAL A 39 -13.26 0.09 -1.26
N PRO A 40 -14.14 -0.37 -2.16
CA PRO A 40 -15.40 -1.02 -1.76
C PRO A 40 -15.22 -2.48 -1.33
N ILE A 41 -14.09 -3.11 -1.69
CA ILE A 41 -13.70 -4.44 -1.22
C ILE A 41 -12.50 -4.27 -0.32
N LEU A 42 -12.66 -4.67 0.95
CA LEU A 42 -11.76 -4.38 2.07
C LEU A 42 -10.49 -5.26 2.07
N ASN A 43 -9.90 -5.49 0.91
CA ASN A 43 -8.66 -6.24 0.74
C ASN A 43 -7.78 -5.52 -0.27
N ILE A 44 -6.57 -5.17 0.19
CA ILE A 44 -5.57 -4.47 -0.61
C ILE A 44 -4.26 -5.26 -0.65
N GLY A 45 -3.58 -5.17 -1.78
CA GLY A 45 -2.19 -5.55 -1.95
C GLY A 45 -1.33 -4.30 -2.07
N ILE A 46 -0.31 -4.20 -1.23
CA ILE A 46 0.66 -3.11 -1.21
C ILE A 46 1.97 -3.65 -1.77
N ARG A 47 2.50 -3.02 -2.80
CA ARG A 47 3.81 -3.35 -3.38
C ARG A 47 4.76 -2.19 -3.14
N VAL A 48 5.86 -2.47 -2.45
CA VAL A 48 6.93 -1.51 -2.20
C VAL A 48 8.22 -2.05 -2.78
N ALA A 49 8.91 -1.24 -3.57
CA ALA A 49 10.30 -1.54 -3.92
C ALA A 49 11.19 -0.44 -3.35
N ALA A 50 12.18 -0.79 -2.53
CA ALA A 50 13.02 0.19 -1.82
C ALA A 50 14.51 -0.18 -1.91
N SER A 51 15.38 0.83 -1.88
CA SER A 51 16.85 0.62 -1.87
C SER A 51 17.40 0.27 -0.49
N ALA A 52 16.66 0.59 0.58
CA ALA A 52 16.98 0.23 1.96
C ALA A 52 15.68 -0.09 2.73
N GLU A 53 15.78 -0.42 4.01
CA GLU A 53 14.61 -0.66 4.86
C GLU A 53 13.74 0.60 5.01
N VAL A 54 12.43 0.43 4.82
CA VAL A 54 11.42 1.45 5.09
C VAL A 54 10.28 0.86 5.91
N LEU A 55 9.69 1.68 6.78
CA LEU A 55 8.49 1.31 7.51
C LEU A 55 7.27 1.80 6.72
N VAL A 56 6.41 0.86 6.35
CA VAL A 56 5.15 1.14 5.65
C VAL A 56 4.02 1.08 6.67
N THR A 57 3.21 2.12 6.76
CA THR A 57 2.08 2.24 7.68
C THR A 57 0.77 2.24 6.90
N VAL A 58 -0.24 1.55 7.41
CA VAL A 58 -1.62 1.66 6.92
C VAL A 58 -2.45 2.33 8.00
N GLU A 59 -3.07 3.44 7.63
CA GLU A 59 -4.05 4.13 8.44
C GLU A 59 -5.43 4.00 7.82
N GLU A 60 -6.44 3.77 8.65
CA GLU A 60 -7.83 3.66 8.22
C GLU A 60 -8.67 4.74 8.90
N TYR A 61 -9.62 5.30 8.15
CA TYR A 61 -10.56 6.29 8.65
C TYR A 61 -11.86 5.61 9.07
N ASP A 62 -12.25 5.74 10.33
CA ASP A 62 -13.46 5.11 10.86
C ASP A 62 -14.74 5.97 10.74
N GLY A 63 -14.64 7.11 10.07
CA GLY A 63 -15.69 8.14 9.99
C GLY A 63 -15.49 9.30 10.97
N SER A 64 -14.52 9.20 11.87
CA SER A 64 -14.18 10.27 12.83
C SER A 64 -12.70 10.63 12.82
N GLU A 65 -11.81 9.64 12.85
CA GLU A 65 -10.37 9.86 12.93
C GLU A 65 -9.56 8.85 12.10
N TRP A 66 -8.32 9.24 11.77
CA TRP A 66 -7.33 8.37 11.13
C TRP A 66 -6.55 7.62 12.19
N THR A 67 -6.54 6.30 12.13
CA THR A 67 -5.82 5.45 13.08
C THR A 67 -4.89 4.50 12.35
N VAL A 68 -3.64 4.40 12.81
CA VAL A 68 -2.70 3.35 12.35
C VAL A 68 -3.26 1.99 12.70
N ARG A 69 -3.57 1.18 11.68
CA ARG A 69 -4.11 -0.16 11.84
C ARG A 69 -3.05 -1.23 11.76
N ASP A 70 -2.04 -1.04 10.91
CA ASP A 70 -0.96 -2.00 10.76
C ASP A 70 0.31 -1.34 10.23
N LYS A 71 1.43 -2.03 10.41
CA LYS A 71 2.75 -1.61 9.94
C LYS A 71 3.54 -2.80 9.41
N MET A 72 4.32 -2.57 8.37
CA MET A 72 5.21 -3.56 7.76
C MET A 72 6.57 -2.94 7.48
N VAL A 73 7.65 -3.63 7.82
CA VAL A 73 9.00 -3.26 7.37
C VAL A 73 9.21 -3.85 5.98
N ALA A 74 9.38 -3.00 4.97
CA ALA A 74 9.80 -3.43 3.65
C ALA A 74 11.33 -3.45 3.60
N ILE A 75 11.89 -4.62 3.30
CA ILE A 75 13.33 -4.84 3.17
C ILE A 75 13.82 -4.39 1.77
N PRO A 76 15.14 -4.20 1.58
CA PRO A 76 15.69 -3.81 0.27
C PRO A 76 15.27 -4.79 -0.83
N GLY A 77 14.93 -4.26 -2.00
CA GLY A 77 14.32 -5.02 -3.09
C GLY A 77 12.81 -4.81 -3.14
N GLU A 78 12.06 -5.86 -3.48
CA GLU A 78 10.60 -5.80 -3.61
C GLU A 78 9.91 -6.55 -2.46
N THR A 79 9.00 -5.87 -1.78
CA THR A 79 8.10 -6.42 -0.76
C THR A 79 6.65 -6.29 -1.24
N VAL A 80 5.90 -7.38 -1.14
CA VAL A 80 4.45 -7.40 -1.36
C VAL A 80 3.75 -7.78 -0.06
N TRP A 81 2.80 -6.95 0.36
CA TRP A 81 2.05 -7.11 1.59
C TRP A 81 0.55 -7.09 1.30
N HIS A 82 -0.17 -8.12 1.75
CA HIS A 82 -1.62 -8.18 1.70
C HIS A 82 -2.21 -7.73 3.03
N HIS A 83 -3.15 -6.78 2.98
CA HIS A 83 -3.80 -6.23 4.16
C HIS A 83 -5.33 -6.27 4.03
N HIS A 84 -5.99 -6.69 5.11
CA HIS A 84 -7.45 -6.65 5.22
C HIS A 84 -7.87 -5.39 5.96
N LEU A 85 -8.61 -4.53 5.27
CA LEU A 85 -9.14 -3.30 5.83
C LEU A 85 -10.38 -3.60 6.68
N LYS A 86 -10.63 -2.75 7.68
CA LYS A 86 -11.89 -2.71 8.43
C LYS A 86 -12.81 -1.61 7.90
N PHE A 87 -12.24 -0.54 7.36
CA PHE A 87 -12.96 0.59 6.78
C PHE A 87 -12.55 0.81 5.32
N PRO A 88 -13.44 1.34 4.47
CA PRO A 88 -13.17 1.47 3.04
C PRO A 88 -12.18 2.61 2.72
N ASP A 89 -12.06 3.60 3.61
CA ASP A 89 -11.16 4.73 3.46
C ASP A 89 -9.85 4.48 4.20
N PHE A 90 -8.74 4.51 3.46
CA PHE A 90 -7.41 4.25 4.01
C PHE A 90 -6.36 5.17 3.38
N ARG A 91 -5.21 5.32 4.04
CA ARG A 91 -4.02 5.96 3.50
C ARG A 91 -2.78 5.18 3.89
N VAL A 92 -1.72 5.34 3.11
CA VAL A 92 -0.45 4.67 3.34
C VAL A 92 0.61 5.70 3.67
N GLY A 93 1.42 5.43 4.68
CA GLY A 93 2.65 6.16 4.99
C GLY A 93 3.88 5.30 4.67
N VAL A 94 4.96 5.95 4.30
CA VAL A 94 6.28 5.32 4.15
C VAL A 94 7.31 6.19 4.87
N GLU A 95 8.01 5.59 5.82
CA GLU A 95 9.03 6.23 6.64
C GLU A 95 10.40 5.61 6.35
N ASN A 96 11.39 6.46 6.08
CA ASN A 96 12.78 6.04 6.01
C ASN A 96 13.32 5.74 7.41
N GLN A 97 13.67 4.48 7.68
CA GLN A 97 14.22 4.07 8.98
C GLN A 97 15.73 4.33 9.10
N SER A 98 16.40 4.71 8.02
CA SER A 98 17.82 5.05 8.04
C SER A 98 18.06 6.38 8.76
N PRO A 99 18.99 6.45 9.71
CA PRO A 99 19.34 7.70 10.38
C PRO A 99 20.28 8.60 9.56
N THR A 100 20.89 8.08 8.49
CA THR A 100 21.99 8.75 7.79
C THR A 100 21.86 8.75 6.27
N GLU A 101 21.09 7.85 5.68
CA GLU A 101 21.03 7.67 4.23
C GLU A 101 19.65 8.01 3.68
N GLU A 102 19.62 8.65 2.50
CA GLU A 102 18.41 8.79 1.71
C GLU A 102 18.01 7.42 1.13
N VAL A 103 16.70 7.15 1.12
CA VAL A 103 16.15 5.93 0.52
C VAL A 103 15.33 6.27 -0.71
N SER A 104 15.64 5.56 -1.81
CA SER A 104 14.78 5.55 -2.99
C SER A 104 13.74 4.44 -2.87
N PHE A 105 12.48 4.72 -3.24
CA PHE A 105 11.42 3.72 -3.23
C PHE A 105 10.33 3.97 -4.27
N SER A 106 9.54 2.95 -4.56
CA SER A 106 8.28 3.03 -5.29
C SER A 106 7.16 2.34 -4.52
N LEU A 107 5.93 2.83 -4.69
CA LEU A 107 4.74 2.34 -3.99
C LEU A 107 3.58 2.15 -4.97
N GLY A 108 3.02 0.95 -4.97
CA GLY A 108 1.82 0.60 -5.72
C GLY A 108 0.79 -0.08 -4.83
N ILE A 109 -0.49 0.13 -5.15
CA ILE A 109 -1.61 -0.44 -4.42
C ILE A 109 -2.54 -1.13 -5.41
N LYS A 110 -3.00 -2.32 -5.05
CA LYS A 110 -3.91 -3.15 -5.82
C LYS A 110 -5.12 -3.53 -4.98
N TRP A 111 -6.31 -3.50 -5.55
CA TRP A 111 -7.53 -3.97 -4.93
C TRP A 111 -8.48 -4.58 -5.96
N MET A 112 -9.57 -5.16 -5.50
CA MET A 112 -10.66 -5.61 -6.37
C MET A 112 -11.81 -4.60 -6.29
N ASP A 113 -12.44 -4.32 -7.41
CA ASP A 113 -13.64 -3.49 -7.48
C ASP A 113 -14.76 -4.22 -8.23
N ARG A 114 -16.00 -3.77 -8.06
CA ARG A 114 -17.13 -4.25 -8.87
C ARG A 114 -17.01 -3.65 -10.28
N ALA A 115 -17.16 -4.51 -11.28
CA ALA A 115 -17.06 -4.17 -12.69
C ALA A 115 -18.24 -3.34 -13.19
#